data_AF-A0A6J2AI34-F1
#
_entry.id   AF-A0A6J2AI34-F1
#
_cell.length_a   1.000
_cell.length_b   1.000
_cell.length_c   1.000
_cell.angle_alpha   90.00
_cell.angle_beta   90.00
_cell.angle_gamma   90.00
#
_symmetry.space_group_name_H-M   'P 1'
#
loop_
_entity.id
_entity.type
_entity.pdbx_description
1 polymer ?
#
loop_
_entity_poly.entity_id
_entity_poly.type
_entity_poly.pdbx_seq_one_letter_code
_entity_poly.pdbx_strand_id
1 'polypeptide(L)'
;MNNLNDPPNWNIRPNSRADGGDGSRWNYALLVPMLGLAAFRWIWSRESQKEIEKEREAYRQRTAAFQRDLEAKYHAVISENRRAVAHLSLELEKEQNRTTSYREALISQGRKLVEEKKLLEQERAQVMQEKRQLQPLRSTYLSFLEKEEDWQRRARLVLKEFEDALTERQSIYCSLLLPRSRRLEIEKRLLVRASTDPVAADLHMAAGLTDIFKHDTYCGDVWNTNRRQNGRLMWLYLKYWELIVELKKYKAVEKAILEK
;
A
#
# COMPACT_ATOMS: atom_id res chain seq x y z
N MET A 1 -19.87 -66.05 41.50
CA MET A 1 -19.78 -67.33 42.25
C MET A 1 -21.19 -67.86 42.45
N ASN A 2 -21.51 -69.00 41.83
CA ASN A 2 -22.59 -69.92 42.18
C ASN A 2 -22.38 -71.17 41.31
N ASN A 3 -21.86 -72.24 41.92
CA ASN A 3 -21.51 -73.50 41.28
C ASN A 3 -22.72 -74.43 41.38
N LEU A 4 -23.37 -74.70 40.24
CA LEU A 4 -24.65 -75.42 40.09
C LEU A 4 -24.45 -76.90 39.77
N ASN A 5 -23.47 -77.55 40.42
CA ASN A 5 -22.98 -78.87 40.02
C ASN A 5 -22.94 -79.90 41.16
N ASP A 6 -23.96 -79.94 42.02
CA ASP A 6 -24.19 -81.07 42.94
C ASP A 6 -25.66 -81.53 42.90
N PRO A 7 -25.99 -82.68 42.28
CA PRO A 7 -27.30 -83.29 42.44
C PRO A 7 -27.36 -84.15 43.73
N PRO A 8 -28.52 -84.19 44.44
CA PRO A 8 -28.65 -84.95 45.68
C PRO A 8 -28.58 -86.46 45.42
N ASN A 9 -27.74 -87.12 46.21
CA ASN A 9 -27.47 -88.56 46.20
C ASN A 9 -28.71 -89.37 46.61
N TRP A 10 -29.46 -89.88 45.63
CA TRP A 10 -30.56 -90.83 45.84
C TRP A 10 -30.05 -92.28 45.71
N ASN A 11 -29.36 -92.76 46.75
CA ASN A 11 -29.01 -94.18 46.86
C ASN A 11 -30.13 -94.96 47.56
N ILE A 12 -31.11 -95.42 46.79
CA ILE A 12 -32.06 -96.46 47.23
C ILE A 12 -31.33 -97.80 47.17
N ARG A 13 -30.96 -98.36 48.33
CA ARG A 13 -30.51 -99.76 48.46
C ARG A 13 -31.74 -100.67 48.60
N PRO A 14 -31.95 -101.68 47.74
CA PRO A 14 -32.93 -102.72 48.01
C PRO A 14 -32.33 -103.77 48.95
N ASN A 15 -32.87 -103.86 50.17
CA ASN A 15 -32.67 -105.01 51.05
C ASN A 15 -33.28 -106.25 50.38
N SER A 16 -32.50 -107.32 50.23
CA SER A 16 -32.99 -108.65 49.86
C SER A 16 -32.92 -109.55 51.09
N ARG A 17 -34.08 -109.75 51.72
CA ARG A 17 -34.34 -110.88 52.61
C ARG A 17 -35.65 -111.52 52.17
N ALA A 18 -35.65 -112.85 52.19
CA ALA A 18 -36.75 -113.76 51.94
C ALA A 18 -37.10 -114.00 50.46
N ASP A 19 -36.46 -115.05 49.96
CA ASP A 19 -37.04 -116.13 49.16
C ASP A 19 -38.57 -116.26 49.35
N GLY A 20 -39.29 -116.23 48.23
CA GLY A 20 -40.74 -116.39 48.17
C GLY A 20 -41.08 -117.05 46.85
N GLY A 21 -41.29 -118.37 46.92
CA GLY A 21 -41.73 -119.16 45.79
C GLY A 21 -43.10 -118.74 45.25
N ASP A 22 -43.22 -118.98 43.95
CA ASP A 22 -44.42 -119.24 43.16
C ASP A 22 -45.24 -118.06 42.56
N GLY A 23 -45.35 -118.10 41.22
CA GLY A 23 -46.59 -117.84 40.49
C GLY A 23 -47.05 -116.40 40.17
N SER A 24 -46.97 -116.06 38.88
CA SER A 24 -48.06 -115.48 38.04
C SER A 24 -48.06 -114.00 37.59
N ARG A 25 -48.26 -113.88 36.26
CA ARG A 25 -48.96 -112.83 35.45
C ARG A 25 -48.42 -111.38 35.43
N TRP A 26 -47.93 -111.02 34.24
CA TRP A 26 -47.50 -109.70 33.78
C TRP A 26 -48.46 -108.53 34.03
N ASN A 27 -47.92 -107.40 34.49
CA ASN A 27 -48.64 -106.13 34.66
C ASN A 27 -48.36 -105.16 33.48
N TYR A 28 -48.90 -105.46 32.29
CA TYR A 28 -48.74 -104.64 31.08
C TYR A 28 -49.50 -103.30 31.13
N ALA A 29 -50.49 -103.14 32.02
CA ALA A 29 -51.36 -101.96 32.09
C ALA A 29 -50.66 -100.69 32.62
N LEU A 30 -49.62 -100.83 33.44
CA LEU A 30 -48.81 -99.71 33.94
C LEU A 30 -47.59 -99.41 33.05
N LEU A 31 -47.08 -100.41 32.32
CA LEU A 31 -45.94 -100.28 31.42
C LEU A 31 -46.28 -99.49 30.16
N VAL A 32 -47.46 -99.69 29.56
CA VAL A 32 -47.83 -99.05 28.29
C VAL A 32 -47.97 -97.51 28.41
N PRO A 33 -48.66 -96.94 29.42
CA PRO A 33 -48.73 -95.49 29.62
C PRO A 33 -47.37 -94.87 29.97
N MET A 34 -46.54 -95.57 30.76
CA MET A 34 -45.19 -95.11 31.13
C MET A 34 -44.24 -95.10 29.92
N LEU A 35 -44.32 -96.10 29.05
CA LEU A 35 -43.56 -96.15 27.80
C LEU A 35 -44.03 -95.07 26.81
N GLY A 36 -45.34 -94.80 26.73
CA GLY A 36 -45.90 -93.71 25.92
C GLY A 36 -45.45 -92.32 26.38
N LEU A 37 -45.44 -92.06 27.69
CA LEU A 37 -44.93 -90.82 28.28
C LEU A 37 -43.41 -90.68 28.12
N ALA A 38 -42.64 -91.77 28.25
CA ALA A 38 -41.21 -91.76 27.99
C ALA A 38 -40.91 -91.46 26.51
N ALA A 39 -41.66 -92.05 25.58
CA ALA A 39 -41.54 -91.80 24.15
C ALA A 39 -41.95 -90.36 23.79
N PHE A 40 -43.03 -89.82 24.36
CA PHE A 40 -43.44 -88.42 24.17
C PHE A 40 -42.43 -87.44 24.76
N ARG A 41 -41.91 -87.70 25.97
CA ARG A 41 -40.84 -86.91 26.58
C ARG A 41 -39.56 -86.97 25.75
N TRP A 42 -39.26 -88.11 25.13
CA TRP A 42 -38.12 -88.25 24.22
C TRP A 42 -38.33 -87.50 22.90
N ILE A 43 -39.50 -87.62 22.27
CA ILE A 43 -39.85 -86.89 21.04
C ILE A 43 -39.86 -85.37 21.29
N TRP A 44 -40.50 -84.92 22.37
CA TRP A 44 -40.58 -83.51 22.76
C TRP A 44 -39.21 -82.95 23.16
N SER A 45 -38.42 -83.71 23.93
CA SER A 45 -37.04 -83.33 24.25
C SER A 45 -36.17 -83.24 23.00
N ARG A 46 -36.37 -84.13 22.01
CA ARG A 46 -35.62 -84.13 20.76
C ARG A 46 -35.98 -82.95 19.87
N GLU A 47 -37.26 -82.62 19.73
CA GLU A 47 -37.69 -81.49 18.91
C GLU A 47 -37.37 -80.14 19.58
N SER A 48 -37.53 -80.04 20.91
CA SER A 48 -37.09 -78.89 21.70
C SER A 48 -35.58 -78.69 21.64
N GLN A 49 -34.78 -79.77 21.70
CA GLN A 49 -33.33 -79.68 21.52
C GLN A 49 -32.95 -79.13 20.15
N LYS A 50 -33.62 -79.56 19.06
CA LYS A 50 -33.39 -79.01 17.72
C LYS A 50 -33.74 -77.53 17.62
N GLU A 51 -34.84 -77.09 18.23
CA GLU A 51 -35.22 -75.67 18.25
C GLU A 51 -34.22 -74.83 19.04
N ILE A 52 -33.81 -75.32 20.22
CA ILE A 52 -32.76 -74.69 21.04
C ILE A 52 -31.44 -74.63 20.29
N GLU A 53 -31.07 -75.69 19.56
CA GLU A 53 -29.87 -75.73 18.73
C GLU A 53 -29.95 -74.75 17.57
N LYS A 54 -31.06 -74.69 16.84
CA LYS A 54 -31.28 -73.71 15.77
C LYS A 54 -31.22 -72.27 16.28
N GLU A 55 -31.84 -71.96 17.41
CA GLU A 55 -31.79 -70.63 18.01
C GLU A 55 -30.39 -70.30 18.53
N ARG A 56 -29.69 -71.26 19.13
CA ARG A 56 -28.28 -71.10 19.54
C ARG A 56 -27.39 -70.84 18.34
N GLU A 57 -27.56 -71.56 17.25
CA GLU A 57 -26.82 -71.34 16.01
C GLU A 57 -27.14 -69.99 15.41
N ALA A 58 -28.42 -69.59 15.34
CA ALA A 58 -28.83 -68.28 14.86
C ALA A 58 -28.26 -67.16 15.75
N TYR A 59 -28.26 -67.32 17.07
CA TYR A 59 -27.68 -66.36 18.00
C TYR A 59 -26.16 -66.26 17.84
N ARG A 60 -25.46 -67.39 17.70
CA ARG A 60 -24.01 -67.44 17.42
C ARG A 60 -23.68 -66.78 16.09
N GLN A 61 -24.46 -67.03 15.04
CA GLN A 61 -24.29 -66.38 13.74
C GLN A 61 -24.50 -64.87 13.83
N ARG A 62 -25.54 -64.41 14.56
CA ARG A 62 -25.80 -62.98 14.77
C ARG A 62 -24.69 -62.30 15.57
N THR A 63 -24.20 -62.92 16.64
CA THR A 63 -23.07 -62.38 17.42
C THR A 63 -21.78 -62.34 16.61
N ALA A 64 -21.47 -63.39 15.85
CA ALA A 64 -20.30 -63.42 14.98
C ALA A 64 -20.40 -62.41 13.81
N ALA A 65 -21.60 -62.16 13.29
CA ALA A 65 -21.82 -61.12 12.27
C ALA A 65 -21.67 -59.71 12.87
N PHE A 66 -22.25 -59.48 14.06
CA PHE A 66 -22.12 -58.21 14.77
C PHE A 66 -20.67 -57.90 15.14
N GLN A 67 -19.91 -58.89 15.63
CA GLN A 67 -18.48 -58.74 15.91
C GLN A 67 -17.69 -58.35 14.66
N ARG A 68 -17.91 -59.04 13.54
CA ARG A 68 -17.25 -58.71 12.26
C ARG A 68 -17.59 -57.30 11.75
N ASP A 69 -18.85 -56.88 11.85
CA ASP A 69 -19.27 -55.53 11.47
C ASP A 69 -18.63 -54.45 12.37
N LEU A 70 -18.55 -54.71 13.68
CA LEU A 70 -17.90 -53.80 14.63
C LEU A 70 -16.40 -53.68 14.36
N GLU A 71 -15.71 -54.79 14.10
CA GLU A 71 -14.30 -54.81 13.72
C GLU A 71 -14.07 -54.07 12.39
N ALA A 72 -14.92 -54.30 11.39
CA ALA A 72 -14.84 -53.60 10.11
C ALA A 72 -15.03 -52.08 10.29
N LYS A 73 -16.02 -51.65 11.08
CA LYS A 73 -16.23 -50.24 11.42
C LYS A 73 -15.05 -49.64 12.16
N TYR A 74 -14.50 -50.36 13.13
CA TYR A 74 -13.33 -49.92 13.88
C TYR A 74 -12.10 -49.73 12.97
N HIS A 75 -11.83 -50.70 12.10
CA HIS A 75 -10.75 -50.60 11.12
C HIS A 75 -10.97 -49.46 10.12
N ALA A 76 -12.21 -49.26 9.65
CA ALA A 76 -12.56 -48.15 8.78
C ALA A 76 -12.27 -46.80 9.45
N VAL A 77 -12.75 -46.60 10.69
CA VAL A 77 -12.52 -45.37 11.48
C VAL A 77 -11.03 -45.15 11.73
N ILE A 78 -10.25 -46.18 12.06
CA ILE A 78 -8.80 -46.04 12.21
C ILE A 78 -8.14 -45.62 10.90
N SER A 79 -8.52 -46.24 9.78
CA SER A 79 -7.95 -45.92 8.48
C SER A 79 -8.26 -44.49 8.03
N GLU A 80 -9.46 -44.00 8.36
CA GLU A 80 -9.90 -42.63 8.10
C GLU A 80 -9.15 -41.64 9.00
N ASN A 81 -9.07 -41.92 10.30
CA ASN A 81 -8.30 -41.11 11.23
C ASN A 81 -6.82 -41.03 10.84
N ARG A 82 -6.21 -42.13 10.41
CA ARG A 82 -4.82 -42.14 9.91
C ARG A 82 -4.66 -41.26 8.67
N ARG A 83 -5.61 -41.29 7.74
CA ARG A 83 -5.62 -40.41 6.56
C ARG A 83 -5.78 -38.94 6.96
N ALA A 84 -6.70 -38.64 7.87
CA ALA A 84 -6.91 -37.29 8.38
C ALA A 84 -5.66 -36.74 9.09
N VAL A 85 -5.02 -37.55 9.94
CA VAL A 85 -3.77 -37.17 10.62
C VAL A 85 -2.66 -36.90 9.60
N ALA A 86 -2.48 -37.77 8.60
CA ALA A 86 -1.46 -37.58 7.55
C ALA A 86 -1.72 -36.32 6.71
N HIS A 87 -2.99 -36.00 6.45
CA HIS A 87 -3.37 -34.77 5.75
C HIS A 87 -3.04 -33.53 6.58
N LEU A 88 -3.48 -33.51 7.85
CA LEU A 88 -3.24 -32.39 8.77
C LEU A 88 -1.75 -32.18 9.05
N SER A 89 -0.95 -33.25 9.16
CA SER A 89 0.51 -33.11 9.34
C SER A 89 1.16 -32.43 8.13
N LEU A 90 0.71 -32.78 6.92
CA LEU A 90 1.24 -32.19 5.69
C LEU A 90 0.83 -30.72 5.54
N GLU A 91 -0.39 -30.36 5.94
CA GLU A 91 -0.82 -28.96 5.99
C GLU A 91 -0.02 -28.15 7.03
N LEU A 92 0.21 -28.74 8.21
CA LEU A 92 1.01 -28.10 9.25
C LEU A 92 2.44 -27.83 8.77
N GLU A 93 3.08 -28.79 8.11
CA GLU A 93 4.42 -28.60 7.52
C GLU A 93 4.43 -27.51 6.45
N LYS A 94 3.40 -27.45 5.59
CA LYS A 94 3.26 -26.37 4.59
C LYS A 94 3.14 -25.00 5.25
N GLU A 95 2.32 -24.86 6.28
CA GLU A 95 2.13 -23.59 6.98
C GLU A 95 3.38 -23.18 7.77
N GLN A 96 4.09 -24.14 8.36
CA GLN A 96 5.40 -23.89 8.97
C GLN A 96 6.40 -23.36 7.94
N ASN A 97 6.52 -24.02 6.78
CA ASN A 97 7.40 -23.59 5.69
C ASN A 97 7.02 -22.23 5.10
N ARG A 98 5.73 -21.92 4.99
CA ARG A 98 5.25 -20.58 4.59
C ARG A 98 5.65 -19.53 5.61
N THR A 99 5.45 -19.81 6.89
CA THR A 99 5.77 -18.88 7.98
C THR A 99 7.26 -18.60 8.06
N THR A 100 8.11 -19.61 7.90
CA THR A 100 9.57 -19.43 7.86
C THR A 100 10.00 -18.61 6.64
N SER A 101 9.47 -18.92 5.46
CA SER A 101 9.75 -18.16 4.23
C SER A 101 9.35 -16.69 4.36
N TYR A 102 8.17 -16.38 4.88
CA TYR A 102 7.73 -15.01 5.11
C TYR A 102 8.63 -14.28 6.12
N ARG A 103 9.04 -14.98 7.19
CA ARG A 103 9.95 -14.41 8.20
C ARG A 103 11.30 -14.06 7.58
N GLU A 104 11.86 -14.92 6.75
CA GLU A 104 13.12 -14.66 6.04
C GLU A 104 13.00 -13.50 5.05
N ALA A 105 11.91 -13.46 4.28
CA ALA A 105 11.62 -12.35 3.37
C ALA A 105 11.55 -11.01 4.12
N LEU A 106 10.83 -10.96 5.25
CA LEU A 106 10.74 -9.77 6.09
C LEU A 106 12.09 -9.34 6.65
N ILE A 107 12.94 -10.28 7.09
CA ILE A 107 14.29 -9.98 7.57
C ILE A 107 15.14 -9.41 6.43
N SER A 108 15.07 -10.01 5.23
CA SER A 108 15.83 -9.54 4.06
C SER A 108 15.40 -8.13 3.64
N GLN A 109 14.10 -7.86 3.61
CA GLN A 109 13.53 -6.55 3.30
C GLN A 109 13.93 -5.52 4.37
N GLY A 110 13.88 -5.91 5.65
CA GLY A 110 14.33 -5.07 6.75
C GLY A 110 15.81 -4.68 6.62
N ARG A 111 16.68 -5.63 6.26
CA ARG A 111 18.11 -5.34 6.01
C ARG A 111 18.30 -4.35 4.86
N LYS A 112 17.61 -4.59 3.74
CA LYS A 112 17.66 -3.71 2.57
C LYS A 112 17.23 -2.28 2.90
N LEU A 113 16.12 -2.11 3.63
CA LEU A 113 15.64 -0.79 4.05
C LEU A 113 16.62 -0.08 4.99
N VAL A 114 17.29 -0.82 5.87
CA VAL A 114 18.32 -0.25 6.76
C VAL A 114 19.55 0.22 5.96
N GLU A 115 19.96 -0.52 4.94
CA GLU A 115 21.06 -0.13 4.05
C GLU A 115 20.69 1.09 3.21
N GLU A 116 19.51 1.11 2.59
CA GLU A 116 18.99 2.26 1.84
C GLU A 116 18.89 3.51 2.73
N LYS A 117 18.38 3.35 3.96
CA LYS A 117 18.32 4.46 4.92
C LYS A 117 19.71 5.02 5.23
N LYS A 118 20.72 4.16 5.42
CA LYS A 118 22.11 4.61 5.67
C LYS A 118 22.67 5.39 4.49
N LEU A 119 22.42 4.93 3.26
CA LEU A 119 22.84 5.65 2.05
C LEU A 119 22.18 7.02 1.97
N LEU A 120 20.86 7.10 2.17
CA LEU A 120 20.13 8.36 2.17
C LEU A 120 20.59 9.32 3.28
N GLU A 121 20.94 8.79 4.46
CA GLU A 121 21.50 9.61 5.54
C GLU A 121 22.88 10.17 5.17
N GLN A 122 23.72 9.39 4.48
CA GLN A 122 25.01 9.86 3.97
C GLN A 122 24.86 10.91 2.88
N GLU A 123 24.00 10.69 1.88
CA GLU A 123 23.69 11.67 0.83
C GLU A 123 23.16 12.98 1.43
N ARG A 124 22.22 12.87 2.40
CA ARG A 124 21.70 14.05 3.11
C ARG A 124 22.81 14.80 3.85
N ALA A 125 23.73 14.08 4.49
CA ALA A 125 24.86 14.71 5.18
C ALA A 125 25.79 15.44 4.20
N GLN A 126 26.08 14.84 3.03
CA GLN A 126 26.87 15.46 1.97
C GLN A 126 26.22 16.73 1.43
N VAL A 127 24.92 16.68 1.07
CA VAL A 127 24.18 17.84 0.59
C VAL A 127 24.14 18.95 1.65
N MET A 128 23.97 18.59 2.93
CA MET A 128 23.99 19.57 4.01
C MET A 128 25.37 20.21 4.20
N GLN A 129 26.45 19.45 3.98
CA GLN A 129 27.82 19.97 4.01
C GLN A 129 28.07 20.92 2.84
N GLU A 130 27.74 20.53 1.61
CA GLU A 130 27.85 21.39 0.43
C GLU A 130 27.05 22.68 0.60
N LYS A 131 25.82 22.58 1.10
CA LYS A 131 24.99 23.76 1.42
C LYS A 131 25.66 24.69 2.43
N ARG A 132 26.32 24.15 3.45
CA ARG A 132 27.08 24.95 4.44
C ARG A 132 28.31 25.59 3.79
N GLN A 133 29.01 24.89 2.91
CA GLN A 133 30.16 25.43 2.17
C GLN A 133 29.76 26.54 1.21
N LEU A 134 28.59 26.45 0.57
CA LEU A 134 28.06 27.47 -0.34
C LEU A 134 27.34 28.61 0.38
N GLN A 135 27.02 28.48 1.67
CA GLN A 135 26.32 29.52 2.42
C GLN A 135 27.04 30.88 2.42
N PRO A 136 28.37 30.97 2.64
CA PRO A 136 29.09 32.25 2.61
C PRO A 136 29.10 32.89 1.22
N LEU A 137 29.21 32.07 0.16
CA LEU A 137 29.13 32.56 -1.22
C LEU A 137 27.74 33.12 -1.50
N ARG A 138 26.69 32.40 -1.08
CA ARG A 138 25.30 32.85 -1.22
C ARG A 138 25.05 34.15 -0.45
N SER A 139 25.49 34.26 0.80
CA SER A 139 25.29 35.49 1.59
C SER A 139 26.03 36.67 0.97
N THR A 140 27.25 36.44 0.47
CA THR A 140 28.03 37.46 -0.24
C THR A 140 27.30 37.93 -1.51
N TYR A 141 26.83 37.00 -2.34
CA TYR A 141 26.03 37.30 -3.54
C TYR A 141 24.79 38.13 -3.20
N LEU A 142 24.02 37.73 -2.18
CA LEU A 142 22.84 38.47 -1.73
C LEU A 142 23.19 39.88 -1.23
N SER A 143 24.28 40.03 -0.48
CA SER A 143 24.71 41.36 0.00
C SER A 143 25.10 42.31 -1.13
N PHE A 144 25.67 41.79 -2.23
CA PHE A 144 25.99 42.61 -3.40
C PHE A 144 24.74 42.98 -4.18
N LEU A 145 23.78 42.05 -4.31
CA LEU A 145 22.49 42.36 -4.92
C LEU A 145 21.72 43.45 -4.18
N GLU A 146 21.76 43.44 -2.84
CA GLU A 146 21.11 44.44 -2.00
C GLU A 146 21.73 45.84 -2.21
N LYS A 147 23.06 45.92 -2.32
CA LYS A 147 23.76 47.20 -2.62
C LYS A 147 23.35 47.81 -3.96
N GLU A 148 23.09 46.96 -4.96
CA GLU A 148 22.65 47.41 -6.29
C GLU A 148 21.16 47.77 -6.33
N GLU A 149 20.37 47.38 -5.32
CA GLU A 149 18.91 47.60 -5.32
C GLU A 149 18.56 49.09 -5.28
N ASP A 150 19.28 49.90 -4.49
CA ASP A 150 19.03 51.34 -4.38
C ASP A 150 19.32 52.08 -5.70
N TRP A 151 20.37 51.69 -6.42
CA TRP A 151 20.64 52.23 -7.74
C TRP A 151 19.57 51.80 -8.74
N GLN A 152 19.18 50.52 -8.74
CA GLN A 152 18.13 49.99 -9.61
C GLN A 152 16.77 50.68 -9.38
N ARG A 153 16.42 50.93 -8.11
CA ARG A 153 15.19 51.64 -7.74
C ARG A 153 15.20 53.07 -8.28
N ARG A 154 16.32 53.80 -8.13
CA ARG A 154 16.49 55.14 -8.71
C ARG A 154 16.43 55.12 -10.23
N ALA A 155 17.06 54.14 -10.89
CA ALA A 155 17.02 54.00 -12.34
C ALA A 155 15.61 53.77 -12.87
N ARG A 156 14.81 52.93 -12.21
CA ARG A 156 13.41 52.72 -12.58
C ARG A 156 12.56 53.99 -12.43
N LEU A 157 12.78 54.76 -11.37
CA LEU A 157 12.09 56.05 -11.18
C LEU A 157 12.45 57.04 -12.29
N VAL A 158 13.75 57.19 -12.59
CA VAL A 158 14.21 58.04 -13.69
C VAL A 158 13.59 57.59 -15.01
N LEU A 159 13.66 56.29 -15.35
CA LEU A 159 13.05 55.78 -16.59
C LEU A 159 11.55 56.05 -16.67
N LYS A 160 10.82 55.92 -15.56
CA LYS A 160 9.38 56.23 -15.50
C LYS A 160 9.10 57.70 -15.78
N GLU A 161 9.89 58.61 -15.21
CA GLU A 161 9.74 60.04 -15.46
C GLU A 161 10.06 60.41 -16.92
N PHE A 162 11.06 59.78 -17.52
CA PHE A 162 11.36 59.95 -18.95
C PHE A 162 10.27 59.37 -19.84
N GLU A 163 9.70 58.21 -19.51
CA GLU A 163 8.55 57.61 -20.20
C GLU A 163 7.36 58.56 -20.22
N ASP A 164 6.99 59.12 -19.07
CA ASP A 164 5.84 60.01 -18.95
C ASP A 164 6.04 61.29 -19.76
N ALA A 165 7.24 61.88 -19.70
CA ALA A 165 7.59 63.07 -20.48
C ALA A 165 7.67 62.80 -22.00
N LEU A 166 8.20 61.65 -22.41
CA LEU A 166 8.21 61.25 -23.82
C LEU A 166 6.79 60.98 -24.33
N THR A 167 5.93 60.41 -23.49
CA THR A 167 4.51 60.21 -23.82
C THR A 167 3.79 61.55 -23.98
N GLU A 168 4.05 62.54 -23.12
CA GLU A 168 3.52 63.91 -23.27
C GLU A 168 4.04 64.56 -24.56
N ARG A 169 5.35 64.49 -24.79
CA ARG A 169 6.00 64.99 -26.02
C ARG A 169 5.34 64.42 -27.26
N GLN A 170 5.16 63.10 -27.30
CA GLN A 170 4.63 62.42 -28.48
C GLN A 170 3.13 62.69 -28.65
N SER A 171 2.38 62.81 -27.55
CA SER A 171 0.98 63.27 -27.60
C SER A 171 0.85 64.67 -28.19
N ILE A 172 1.78 65.59 -27.90
CA ILE A 172 1.79 66.93 -28.51
C ILE A 172 2.20 66.84 -29.98
N TYR A 173 3.19 66.02 -30.32
CA TYR A 173 3.62 65.81 -31.71
C TYR A 173 2.47 65.32 -32.59
N CYS A 174 1.68 64.36 -32.09
CA CYS A 174 0.58 63.74 -32.82
C CYS A 174 -0.74 64.51 -32.75
N SER A 175 -0.83 65.57 -31.94
CA SER A 175 -2.03 66.40 -31.85
C SER A 175 -1.95 67.58 -32.81
N LEU A 176 -3.06 67.86 -33.50
CA LEU A 176 -3.21 69.06 -34.31
C LEU A 176 -3.52 70.32 -33.49
N LEU A 177 -3.96 70.16 -32.24
CA LEU A 177 -4.46 71.25 -31.39
C LEU A 177 -3.42 71.76 -30.39
N LEU A 178 -2.44 70.93 -30.03
CA LEU A 178 -1.48 71.27 -28.97
C LEU A 178 -0.31 72.12 -29.50
N PRO A 179 0.18 73.10 -28.72
CA PRO A 179 1.18 74.05 -29.18
C PRO A 179 2.57 73.40 -29.33
N ARG A 180 3.22 73.64 -30.47
CA ARG A 180 4.58 73.15 -30.76
C ARG A 180 5.65 73.67 -29.81
N SER A 181 5.47 74.88 -29.25
CA SER A 181 6.38 75.46 -28.26
C SER A 181 6.51 74.57 -27.00
N ARG A 182 5.40 73.99 -26.55
CA ARG A 182 5.40 73.07 -25.40
C ARG A 182 6.20 71.80 -25.67
N ARG A 183 6.12 71.26 -26.89
CA ARG A 183 6.94 70.10 -27.31
C ARG A 183 8.44 70.42 -27.20
N LEU A 184 8.87 71.57 -27.73
CA LEU A 184 10.27 72.00 -27.70
C LEU A 184 10.78 72.23 -26.27
N GLU A 185 9.92 72.72 -25.38
CA GLU A 185 10.24 72.88 -23.96
C GLU A 185 10.50 71.53 -23.28
N ILE A 186 9.66 70.52 -23.56
CA ILE A 186 9.85 69.14 -23.06
C ILE A 186 11.17 68.56 -23.60
N GLU A 187 11.41 68.67 -24.91
CA GLU A 187 12.63 68.15 -25.54
C GLU A 187 13.90 68.75 -24.92
N LYS A 188 13.96 70.07 -24.74
CA LYS A 188 15.09 70.75 -24.08
C LYS A 188 15.29 70.27 -22.65
N ARG A 189 14.21 70.21 -21.87
CA ARG A 189 14.24 69.76 -20.47
C ARG A 189 14.72 68.31 -20.35
N LEU A 190 14.29 67.42 -21.23
CA LEU A 190 14.73 66.03 -21.25
C LEU A 190 16.22 65.89 -21.57
N LEU A 191 16.75 66.66 -22.53
CA LEU A 191 18.18 66.62 -22.86
C LEU A 191 19.05 67.15 -21.72
N VAL A 192 18.64 68.25 -21.09
CA VAL A 192 19.34 68.79 -19.90
C VAL A 192 19.35 67.73 -18.82
N ARG A 193 18.17 67.18 -18.48
CA ARG A 193 18.07 66.17 -17.43
C ARG A 193 18.86 64.91 -17.74
N ALA A 194 18.86 64.44 -18.98
CA ALA A 194 19.62 63.26 -19.40
C ALA A 194 21.13 63.44 -19.27
N SER A 195 21.60 64.70 -19.26
CA SER A 195 23.01 65.04 -19.09
C SER A 195 23.38 65.34 -17.64
N THR A 196 22.43 65.82 -16.81
CA THR A 196 22.68 66.21 -15.42
C THR A 196 22.34 65.13 -14.40
N ASP A 197 21.34 64.29 -14.69
CA ASP A 197 20.95 63.19 -13.81
C ASP A 197 22.01 62.08 -13.92
N PRO A 198 22.61 61.66 -12.79
CA PRO A 198 23.72 60.70 -12.83
C PRO A 198 23.29 59.35 -13.40
N VAL A 199 22.04 58.92 -13.21
CA VAL A 199 21.56 57.65 -13.73
C VAL A 199 21.27 57.78 -15.21
N ALA A 200 20.61 58.86 -15.65
CA ALA A 200 20.34 59.06 -17.07
C ALA A 200 21.62 59.24 -17.90
N ALA A 201 22.64 59.90 -17.32
CA ALA A 201 23.96 60.07 -17.92
C ALA A 201 24.70 58.72 -18.05
N ASP A 202 24.66 57.90 -17.00
CA ASP A 202 25.25 56.55 -16.99
C ASP A 202 24.53 55.57 -17.95
N LEU A 203 23.25 55.81 -18.23
CA LEU A 203 22.48 55.11 -19.27
C LEU A 203 22.66 55.72 -20.68
N HIS A 204 23.46 56.78 -20.81
CA HIS A 204 23.69 57.53 -22.05
C HIS A 204 22.40 57.94 -22.78
N MET A 205 21.37 58.34 -22.01
CA MET A 205 20.04 58.61 -22.56
C MET A 205 20.01 59.79 -23.53
N ALA A 206 20.90 60.77 -23.39
CA ALA A 206 20.95 61.97 -24.23
C ALA A 206 21.08 61.66 -25.73
N ALA A 207 21.89 60.65 -26.08
CA ALA A 207 22.07 60.23 -27.47
C ALA A 207 20.77 59.62 -28.03
N GLY A 208 20.13 58.72 -27.28
CA GLY A 208 18.86 58.11 -27.69
C GLY A 208 17.71 59.12 -27.76
N LEU A 209 17.66 60.11 -26.85
CA LEU A 209 16.67 61.19 -26.92
C LEU A 209 16.83 62.04 -28.18
N THR A 210 18.07 62.35 -28.57
CA THR A 210 18.34 63.08 -29.81
C THR A 210 17.85 62.30 -31.03
N ASP A 211 18.05 60.98 -31.04
CA ASP A 211 17.55 60.10 -32.09
C ASP A 211 16.01 60.07 -32.13
N ILE A 212 15.36 59.88 -30.98
CA ILE A 212 13.89 59.91 -30.83
C ILE A 212 13.33 61.23 -31.38
N PHE A 213 13.88 62.37 -30.98
CA PHE A 213 13.32 63.66 -31.37
C PHE A 213 13.40 63.92 -32.87
N LYS A 214 14.45 63.38 -33.51
CA LYS A 214 14.69 63.52 -34.94
C LYS A 214 13.89 62.53 -35.78
N HIS A 215 13.67 61.31 -35.28
CA HIS A 215 13.19 60.19 -36.09
C HIS A 215 11.84 59.61 -35.67
N ASP A 216 11.33 59.87 -34.46
CA ASP A 216 10.06 59.31 -34.01
C ASP A 216 8.85 60.12 -34.48
N THR A 217 8.36 59.77 -35.67
CA THR A 217 7.25 60.47 -36.34
C THR A 217 5.93 59.70 -36.32
N TYR A 218 5.87 58.53 -35.66
CA TYR A 218 4.69 57.68 -35.67
C TYR A 218 3.59 58.17 -34.72
N CYS A 219 2.34 58.13 -35.20
CA CYS A 219 1.13 58.44 -34.45
C CYS A 219 0.15 57.26 -34.58
N GLY A 220 -0.38 56.78 -33.45
CA GLY A 220 -1.15 55.54 -33.40
C GLY A 220 -2.55 55.67 -34.01
N ASP A 221 -3.18 56.83 -33.85
CA ASP A 221 -4.49 57.14 -34.39
C ASP A 221 -4.62 58.64 -34.73
N VAL A 222 -5.50 58.98 -35.69
CA VAL A 222 -5.68 60.36 -36.18
C VAL A 222 -6.19 61.30 -35.08
N TRP A 223 -6.97 60.78 -34.13
CA TRP A 223 -7.59 61.56 -33.05
C TRP A 223 -6.75 61.57 -31.77
N ASN A 224 -5.60 60.88 -31.75
CA ASN A 224 -4.73 60.72 -30.57
C ASN A 224 -5.52 60.30 -29.30
N THR A 225 -6.39 59.32 -29.46
CA THR A 225 -7.27 58.80 -28.41
C THR A 225 -6.47 57.98 -27.40
N ASN A 226 -5.43 57.27 -27.85
CA ASN A 226 -4.56 56.47 -27.00
C ASN A 226 -3.10 56.90 -27.10
N ARG A 227 -2.66 57.72 -26.13
CA ARG A 227 -1.29 58.26 -26.08
C ARG A 227 -0.19 57.20 -26.07
N ARG A 228 -0.49 56.00 -25.54
CA ARG A 228 0.48 54.89 -25.45
C ARG A 228 0.79 54.23 -26.80
N GLN A 229 -0.01 54.49 -27.83
CA GLN A 229 0.24 53.98 -29.17
C GLN A 229 1.05 54.94 -30.03
N ASN A 230 1.30 56.16 -29.55
CA ASN A 230 2.13 57.10 -30.29
C ASN A 230 3.60 56.83 -30.07
N GLY A 231 4.38 57.11 -31.10
CA GLY A 231 5.79 56.81 -31.14
C GLY A 231 6.03 55.32 -31.32
N ARG A 232 7.15 54.97 -31.95
CA ARG A 232 7.66 53.58 -32.00
C ARG A 232 9.07 53.54 -31.46
N LEU A 233 9.87 54.53 -31.86
CA LEU A 233 11.27 54.61 -31.51
C LEU A 233 11.45 54.92 -30.02
N MET A 234 10.62 55.79 -29.43
CA MET A 234 10.68 56.08 -27.99
C MET A 234 10.47 54.82 -27.13
N TRP A 235 9.53 53.94 -27.51
CA TRP A 235 9.27 52.70 -26.77
C TRP A 235 10.41 51.71 -26.90
N LEU A 236 11.03 51.64 -28.08
CA LEU A 236 12.22 50.81 -28.30
C LEU A 236 13.38 51.27 -27.43
N TYR A 237 13.65 52.58 -27.37
CA TYR A 237 14.69 53.14 -26.51
C TYR A 237 14.39 52.97 -25.02
N LEU A 238 13.14 53.18 -24.58
CA LEU A 238 12.73 52.91 -23.20
C LEU A 238 12.99 51.44 -22.82
N LYS A 239 12.59 50.51 -23.69
CA LYS A 239 12.86 49.07 -23.47
C LYS A 239 14.36 48.76 -23.45
N TYR A 240 15.13 49.39 -24.34
CA TYR A 240 16.58 49.25 -24.37
C TYR A 240 17.21 49.74 -23.06
N TRP A 241 16.82 50.90 -22.55
CA TRP A 241 17.36 51.41 -21.29
C TRP A 241 16.94 50.58 -20.08
N GLU A 242 15.70 50.07 -20.04
CA GLU A 242 15.27 49.10 -19.03
C GLU A 242 16.17 47.85 -19.00
N LEU A 243 16.50 47.31 -20.19
CA LEU A 243 17.38 46.15 -20.30
C LEU A 243 18.81 46.47 -19.87
N ILE A 244 19.32 47.67 -20.16
CA ILE A 244 20.64 48.10 -19.65
C ILE A 244 20.64 48.14 -18.12
N VAL A 245 19.59 48.66 -17.49
CA VAL A 245 19.47 48.71 -16.02
C VAL A 245 19.54 47.31 -15.42
N GLU A 246 18.76 46.35 -15.95
CA GLU A 246 18.80 44.97 -15.47
C GLU A 246 20.17 44.32 -15.73
N LEU A 247 20.77 44.54 -16.91
CA LEU A 247 22.08 43.98 -17.23
C LEU A 247 23.18 44.53 -16.32
N LYS A 248 23.17 45.84 -16.03
CA LYS A 248 24.16 46.49 -15.16
C LYS A 248 24.13 45.92 -13.75
N LYS A 249 22.95 45.64 -13.19
CA LYS A 249 22.81 44.96 -11.90
C LYS A 249 23.59 43.66 -11.85
N TYR A 250 23.37 42.77 -12.82
CA TYR A 250 24.03 41.47 -12.83
C TYR A 250 25.53 41.58 -13.13
N LYS A 251 25.94 42.47 -14.04
CA LYS A 251 27.37 42.72 -14.32
C LYS A 251 28.12 43.28 -13.11
N ALA A 252 27.49 44.19 -12.34
CA ALA A 252 28.09 44.74 -11.13
C ALA A 252 28.29 43.64 -10.08
N VAL A 253 27.30 42.79 -9.88
CA VAL A 253 27.36 41.66 -8.95
C VAL A 253 28.39 40.62 -9.38
N GLU A 254 28.43 40.28 -10.67
CA GLU A 254 29.42 39.37 -11.25
C GLU A 254 30.84 39.89 -11.05
N LYS A 255 31.08 41.16 -11.40
CA LYS A 255 32.37 41.82 -11.19
C LYS A 255 32.79 41.82 -9.72
N ALA A 256 31.87 42.15 -8.82
CA ALA A 256 32.13 42.18 -7.38
C ALA A 256 32.43 40.81 -6.77
N ILE A 257 31.98 39.72 -7.39
CA ILE A 257 32.28 38.35 -6.99
C ILE A 257 33.62 37.88 -7.58
N LEU A 258 33.90 38.19 -8.85
CA LEU A 258 35.13 37.75 -9.54
C LEU A 258 36.38 38.52 -9.11
N GLU A 259 36.24 39.76 -8.64
CA GLU A 259 37.35 40.59 -8.16
C GLU A 259 37.73 40.33 -6.70
N LYS A 260 37.08 39.36 -6.03
CA LYS A 260 37.42 38.85 -4.70
C LYS A 260 38.14 37.52 -4.76
#